data_AF-A0A9E3E053-F1
#
_entry.id   AF-A0A9E3E053-F1
#
_cell.length_a   1.000
_cell.length_b   1.000
_cell.length_c   1.000
_cell.angle_alpha   90.00
_cell.angle_beta   90.00
_cell.angle_gamma   90.00
#
_symmetry.space_group_name_H-M   'P 1'
#
loop_
_entity.id
_entity.type
_entity.pdbx_description
1 polymer ?
#
loop_
_entity_poly.entity_id
_entity_poly.type
_entity_poly.pdbx_seq_one_letter_code
_entity_poly.pdbx_strand_id
1 'polypeptide(L)' 'MAITILDYVKAKTGDRETYSEQDHWRAGVAMLGGCQTCAAVIASYNAYPSTSGYWHCGTCIGTAGFATVEDFEAWQP' A
#
# COMPACT_ATOMS: atom_id res chain seq x y z
N MET A 1 11.84 -4.26 -5.87
CA MET A 1 10.87 -3.15 -6.01
C MET A 1 9.89 -3.30 -4.87
N ALA A 2 9.51 -2.23 -4.18
CA ALA A 2 8.55 -2.35 -3.09
C ALA A 2 7.15 -2.66 -3.66
N ILE A 3 6.36 -3.46 -2.95
CA ILE A 3 4.96 -3.70 -3.32
C ILE A 3 4.14 -2.43 -3.11
N THR A 4 3.12 -2.25 -3.94
CA THR A 4 2.11 -1.21 -3.74
C THR A 4 0.96 -1.72 -2.88
N ILE A 5 0.12 -0.81 -2.40
CA ILE A 5 -1.14 -1.18 -1.74
C ILE A 5 -2.05 -1.97 -2.71
N LEU A 6 -2.00 -1.70 -4.02
CA LEU A 6 -2.77 -2.48 -5.00
C LEU A 6 -2.27 -3.92 -5.10
N ASP A 7 -0.96 -4.15 -5.08
CA ASP A 7 -0.39 -5.51 -5.08
C ASP A 7 -0.85 -6.29 -3.84
N TYR A 8 -0.88 -5.63 -2.68
CA TYR A 8 -1.43 -6.20 -1.46
C TYR A 8 -2.93 -6.52 -1.59
N VAL A 9 -3.75 -5.59 -2.09
CA VAL A 9 -5.19 -5.83 -2.28
C VAL A 9 -5.46 -6.98 -3.27
N LYS A 10 -4.68 -7.06 -4.36
CA LYS A 10 -4.70 -8.18 -5.32
C LYS A 10 -4.42 -9.50 -4.62
N ALA A 11 -3.38 -9.58 -3.79
CA ALA A 11 -3.04 -10.78 -3.04
C ALA A 11 -4.15 -11.21 -2.06
N LYS A 12 -4.79 -10.26 -1.37
CA LYS A 12 -5.84 -10.55 -0.39
C LYS A 12 -7.19 -10.90 -1.00
N THR A 13 -7.52 -10.32 -2.15
CA THR A 13 -8.88 -10.38 -2.71
C THR A 13 -8.96 -11.08 -4.08
N GLY A 14 -7.83 -11.53 -4.61
CA GLY A 14 -7.71 -12.12 -5.94
C GLY A 14 -7.50 -11.06 -7.02
N ASP A 15 -6.79 -11.44 -8.10
CA ASP A 15 -6.46 -10.55 -9.21
C ASP A 15 -7.67 -10.29 -10.12
N ARG A 16 -7.92 -9.02 -10.43
CA ARG A 16 -9.07 -8.52 -11.19
C ARG A 16 -8.68 -7.26 -11.95
N GLU A 17 -9.49 -6.91 -12.94
CA GLU A 17 -9.29 -5.70 -13.76
C GLU A 17 -9.58 -4.41 -13.00
N THR A 18 -10.56 -4.42 -12.08
CA THR A 18 -10.99 -3.24 -11.34
C THR A 18 -11.14 -3.54 -9.84
N TYR A 19 -10.91 -2.52 -9.02
CA TYR A 19 -10.99 -2.59 -7.57
C TYR A 19 -11.81 -1.43 -7.02
N SER A 20 -12.78 -1.77 -6.18
CA SER A 20 -13.62 -0.81 -5.46
C SER A 20 -13.00 -0.48 -4.10
N GLU A 21 -13.53 0.55 -3.44
CA GLU A 21 -13.20 0.83 -2.04
C GLU A 21 -13.48 -0.40 -1.14
N GLN A 22 -14.57 -1.14 -1.39
CA GLN A 22 -14.95 -2.31 -0.60
C GLN A 22 -13.90 -3.42 -0.67
N ASP A 23 -13.16 -3.54 -1.76
CA ASP A 23 -12.06 -4.50 -1.87
C ASP A 23 -10.87 -4.12 -0.97
N HIS A 24 -10.58 -2.82 -0.85
CA HIS A 24 -9.54 -2.31 0.04
C HIS A 24 -9.92 -2.58 1.51
N TRP A 25 -11.17 -2.31 1.88
CA TRP A 25 -11.70 -2.64 3.20
C TRP A 25 -11.61 -4.13 3.52
N ARG A 26 -11.92 -5.01 2.55
CA ARG A 26 -11.77 -6.47 2.72
C ARG A 26 -10.32 -6.92 2.89
N ALA A 27 -9.37 -6.19 2.29
CA ALA A 27 -7.94 -6.40 2.50
C ALA A 27 -7.43 -5.80 3.82
N GLY A 28 -8.26 -5.07 4.57
CA GLY A 28 -7.89 -4.43 5.83
C GLY A 28 -7.13 -3.11 5.68
N VAL A 29 -7.23 -2.46 4.52
CA VAL A 29 -6.59 -1.17 4.23
C VAL A 29 -7.62 -0.11 3.86
N ALA A 30 -7.38 1.14 4.26
CA ALA A 30 -8.27 2.25 3.96
C ALA A 30 -7.50 3.35 3.21
N MET A 31 -7.95 3.67 1.98
CA MET A 31 -7.30 4.67 1.11
C MET A 31 -7.58 6.11 1.54
N LEU A 32 -6.97 6.53 2.64
CA LEU A 32 -7.18 7.84 3.24
C LEU A 32 -5.89 8.69 3.22
N GLY A 33 -6.02 9.95 2.79
CA GLY A 33 -4.94 10.94 2.87
C GLY A 33 -3.97 10.93 1.68
N GLY A 34 -2.70 11.22 1.97
CA GLY A 34 -1.63 11.38 0.99
C GLY A 34 -0.31 10.79 1.50
N CYS A 35 0.75 10.95 0.72
CA CYS A 35 2.09 10.55 1.13
C CYS A 35 2.49 11.25 2.44
N GLN A 36 2.90 10.48 3.44
CA GLN A 36 3.33 11.02 4.75
C GLN A 36 4.41 12.10 4.63
N THR A 37 5.32 11.98 3.67
CA THR A 37 6.49 12.85 3.54
C THR A 37 6.19 14.13 2.77
N CYS A 38 5.54 14.02 1.61
CA CYS A 38 5.36 15.15 0.68
C CYS A 38 3.90 15.59 0.49
N ALA A 39 2.96 14.94 1.17
CA ALA A 39 1.51 15.17 1.07
C ALA A 39 0.91 14.98 -0.35
N ALA A 40 1.66 14.41 -1.29
CA ALA A 40 1.14 14.08 -2.61
C ALA A 40 -0.08 13.16 -2.49
N VAL A 41 -1.09 13.41 -3.33
CA VAL A 41 -2.25 12.52 -3.45
C VAL A 41 -1.80 11.18 -4.00
N ILE A 42 -2.22 10.10 -3.35
CA ILE A 42 -1.87 8.73 -3.71
C ILE A 42 -3.14 7.89 -3.87
N ALA A 43 -3.04 6.88 -4.71
CA ALA A 43 -4.02 5.83 -4.96
C ALA A 43 -3.33 4.48 -4.77
N SER A 44 -4.07 3.37 -4.74
CA SER A 44 -3.50 2.08 -4.33
C SER A 44 -2.39 1.60 -5.27
N TYR A 45 -2.45 1.99 -6.55
CA TYR A 45 -1.43 1.67 -7.55
C TYR A 45 -0.13 2.49 -7.46
N ASN A 46 -0.07 3.54 -6.62
CA ASN A 46 1.14 4.35 -6.43
C ASN A 46 1.45 4.68 -4.95
N ALA A 47 0.64 4.16 -4.03
CA ALA A 47 0.88 4.15 -2.59
C ALA A 47 1.67 2.90 -2.21
N TYR A 48 2.68 3.08 -1.37
CA TYR A 48 3.53 2.01 -0.86
C TYR A 48 3.38 1.93 0.66
N PRO A 49 3.11 0.73 1.23
CA PRO A 49 3.21 0.53 2.66
C PRO A 49 4.67 0.74 3.09
N SER A 50 4.86 1.39 4.24
CA SER A 50 6.20 1.67 4.76
C SER A 50 6.37 1.25 6.21
N THR A 51 7.61 1.05 6.64
CA THR A 51 7.96 0.75 8.03
C THR A 51 7.67 1.87 9.02
N SER A 52 7.14 3.03 8.58
CA SER A 52 6.64 4.06 9.51
C SER A 52 5.18 3.84 9.92
N GLY A 53 4.48 2.89 9.32
CA GLY A 53 3.04 2.66 9.49
C GLY A 53 2.15 3.58 8.66
N TYR A 54 2.74 4.52 7.93
CA TYR A 54 2.02 5.37 6.98
C TYR A 54 2.41 5.04 5.55
N TRP A 55 1.70 5.65 4.60
CA TRP A 55 1.90 5.38 3.19
C TRP A 55 2.79 6.43 2.55
N HIS A 56 3.71 5.97 1.70
CA HIS A 56 4.58 6.85 0.93
C HIS A 56 4.28 6.72 -0.56
N CYS A 57 4.57 7.77 -1.33
CA CYS A 57 4.58 7.68 -2.79
C CYS A 57 5.89 7.05 -3.26
N GLY A 58 5.95 6.67 -4.55
CA GLY A 58 7.14 6.02 -5.14
C GLY A 58 8.43 6.86 -5.06
N THR A 59 8.34 8.18 -4.96
CA THR A 59 9.52 9.04 -4.78
C THR A 59 10.02 9.05 -3.33
N CYS A 60 9.13 8.93 -2.36
CA CYS A 60 9.45 9.05 -0.94
C CYS A 60 9.70 7.71 -0.24
N ILE A 61 9.27 6.59 -0.82
CA ILE A 61 9.34 5.27 -0.17
C ILE A 61 10.78 4.81 0.13
N GLY A 62 11.77 5.21 -0.67
CA GLY A 62 13.17 4.88 -0.45
C GLY A 62 13.40 3.40 -0.12
N THR A 63 14.03 3.13 1.02
CA THR A 63 14.26 1.78 1.57
C THR A 63 13.24 1.36 2.63
N ALA A 64 12.21 2.18 2.89
CA ALA A 64 11.22 1.93 3.92
C ALA A 64 10.06 1.01 3.46
N GLY A 65 10.02 0.64 2.18
CA GLY A 65 8.99 -0.23 1.63
C GLY A 65 9.24 -1.72 1.81
N PHE A 66 8.20 -2.51 1.63
CA PHE A 66 8.24 -3.98 1.73
C PHE A 66 8.44 -4.63 0.36
N ALA A 67 9.28 -5.66 0.29
CA ALA A 67 9.55 -6.36 -0.97
C ALA A 67 8.45 -7.36 -1.35
N THR A 68 7.75 -7.91 -0.36
CA THR A 68 6.68 -8.90 -0.53
C THR A 68 5.47 -8.56 0.32
N VAL A 69 4.34 -9.23 0.04
CA VAL A 69 3.12 -9.10 0.85
C VAL A 69 3.33 -9.72 2.23
N GLU A 70 4.03 -10.84 2.29
CA GLU A 70 4.35 -11.56 3.53
C GLU A 70 5.18 -10.69 4.47
N ASP A 71 6.16 -9.95 3.96
CA ASP A 71 6.97 -9.02 4.76
C ASP A 71 6.11 -7.91 5.37
N PHE A 72 5.14 -7.39 4.61
CA PHE A 72 4.23 -6.35 5.09
C PHE A 72 3.26 -6.91 6.15
N GLU A 73 2.71 -8.11 5.96
CA GLU A 73 1.81 -8.74 6.94
C GLU A 73 2.51 -9.16 8.23
N ALA A 74 3.79 -9.55 8.15
CA ALA A 74 4.58 -9.91 9.33
C ALA A 74 5.06 -8.70 10.14
N TRP A 75 4.97 -7.49 9.57
CA TRP A 75 5.49 -6.28 10.19
C TRP A 75 4.54 -5.73 11.27
N GLN A 76 5.13 -5.30 12.39
CA GLN A 76 4.43 -4.57 13.45
C GLN A 76 5.13 -3.21 13.70
N PRO A 77 4.38 -2.09 13.78
CA PRO A 77 4.91 -0.75 14.02
C PRO A 77 5.57 -0.56 15.40
#